data_AF-U1UYP6-F1
#
_entry.id   AF-U1UYP6-F1
#
_cell.length_a   1.000
_cell.length_b   1.000
_cell.length_c   1.000
_cell.angle_alpha   90.00
_cell.angle_beta   90.00
_cell.angle_gamma   90.00
#
_symmetry.space_group_name_H-M   'P 1'
#
loop_
_entity.id
_entity.type
_entity.pdbx_description
1 polymer ?
#
loop_
_entity_poly.entity_id
_entity_poly.type
_entity_poly.pdbx_seq_one_letter_code
_entity_poly.pdbx_strand_id
1 'polypeptide(L)'
;MQPPSQIHQRLNNRRFTVANNAQGLSGSGTVFHYLVEGDAISGTYQGGRIRLGTQVGRVTGPDTIELLFQCLTLEGELLSGWSRGTVGIDHAGLTTLAFEWGWLSGAMGGGESGYVECVSR
;
A
#
# COMPACT_ATOMS: atom_id res chain seq x y z
N MET A 1 -24.03 -13.86 -7.59
CA MET A 1 -22.71 -13.21 -7.37
C MET A 1 -22.45 -13.22 -5.88
N GLN A 2 -21.28 -13.71 -5.44
CA GLN A 2 -20.88 -13.65 -4.04
C GLN A 2 -20.69 -12.18 -3.65
N PRO A 3 -21.11 -11.73 -2.46
CA PRO A 3 -20.90 -10.36 -2.04
C PRO A 3 -19.40 -10.03 -2.03
N PRO A 4 -19.00 -8.81 -2.41
CA PRO A 4 -17.61 -8.39 -2.38
C PRO A 4 -17.05 -8.51 -0.96
N SER A 5 -15.83 -9.02 -0.84
CA SER A 5 -15.15 -9.18 0.45
C SER A 5 -15.00 -7.85 1.18
N GLN A 6 -14.83 -7.90 2.51
CA GLN A 6 -14.56 -6.71 3.32
C GLN A 6 -13.35 -5.92 2.77
N ILE A 7 -12.31 -6.63 2.34
CA ILE A 7 -11.14 -6.05 1.68
C ILE A 7 -11.53 -5.28 0.41
N HIS A 8 -12.36 -5.86 -0.47
CA HIS A 8 -12.80 -5.18 -1.67
C HIS A 8 -13.49 -3.85 -1.32
N GLN A 9 -14.41 -3.85 -0.36
CA GLN A 9 -15.10 -2.62 0.06
C GLN A 9 -14.15 -1.57 0.63
N ARG A 10 -13.09 -2.01 1.31
CA ARG A 10 -12.14 -1.15 2.04
C ARG A 10 -10.97 -0.64 1.19
N LEU A 11 -10.65 -1.30 0.08
CA LEU A 11 -9.51 -0.95 -0.78
C LEU A 11 -9.90 -0.56 -2.20
N ASN A 12 -10.91 -1.19 -2.79
CA ASN A 12 -11.13 -1.08 -4.23
C ASN A 12 -11.45 0.34 -4.66
N ASN A 13 -10.66 0.86 -5.59
CA ASN A 13 -10.73 2.23 -6.10
C ASN A 13 -10.55 3.31 -5.02
N ARG A 14 -9.82 3.01 -3.95
CA ARG A 14 -9.58 3.95 -2.84
C ARG A 14 -8.13 4.37 -2.78
N ARG A 15 -7.90 5.56 -2.21
CA ARG A 15 -6.60 6.20 -2.14
C ARG A 15 -6.14 6.35 -0.70
N PHE A 16 -4.84 6.25 -0.49
CA PHE A 16 -4.22 6.28 0.83
C PHE A 16 -2.99 7.18 0.81
N THR A 17 -2.74 7.86 1.93
CA THR A 17 -1.50 8.60 2.19
C THR A 17 -0.75 7.97 3.37
N VAL A 18 0.55 8.26 3.45
CA VAL A 18 1.42 7.76 4.52
C VAL A 18 1.09 8.48 5.82
N ALA A 19 0.66 7.73 6.83
CA ALA A 19 0.49 8.20 8.19
C ALA A 19 1.80 8.04 9.00
N ASN A 20 2.53 6.95 8.76
CA ASN A 20 3.86 6.71 9.35
C ASN A 20 4.69 5.82 8.41
N ASN A 21 5.96 6.16 8.21
CA ASN A 21 6.93 5.30 7.52
C ASN A 21 8.37 5.75 7.83
N ALA A 22 8.79 5.58 9.09
CA ALA A 22 10.06 6.14 9.55
C ALA A 22 11.30 5.58 8.82
N GLN A 23 11.24 4.35 8.33
CA GLN A 23 12.38 3.64 7.72
C GLN A 23 12.27 3.48 6.20
N GLY A 24 11.17 3.90 5.58
CA GLY A 24 10.88 3.62 4.18
C GLY A 24 11.07 4.79 3.22
N LEU A 25 10.82 4.51 1.93
CA LEU A 25 11.00 5.50 0.87
C LEU A 25 9.83 6.50 0.79
N SER A 26 8.60 6.00 0.95
CA SER A 26 7.36 6.80 0.86
C SER A 26 7.20 7.72 2.06
N GLY A 27 6.62 8.90 1.82
CA GLY A 27 6.35 9.91 2.85
C GLY A 27 4.99 10.57 2.66
N SER A 28 4.72 11.66 3.38
CA SER A 28 3.41 12.35 3.39
C SER A 28 2.93 12.83 2.01
N GLY A 29 3.85 13.03 1.06
CA GLY A 29 3.53 13.38 -0.34
C GLY A 29 3.25 12.18 -1.25
N THR A 30 3.39 10.94 -0.77
CA THR A 30 3.17 9.74 -1.56
C THR A 30 1.71 9.29 -1.44
N VAL A 31 1.04 9.12 -2.58
CA VAL A 31 -0.34 8.65 -2.66
C VAL A 31 -0.39 7.29 -3.33
N PHE A 32 -1.12 6.37 -2.72
CA PHE A 32 -1.35 5.01 -3.20
C PHE A 32 -2.80 4.90 -3.70
N HIS A 33 -3.02 4.22 -4.81
CA HIS A 33 -4.35 3.91 -5.34
C HIS A 33 -4.45 2.41 -5.57
N TYR A 34 -5.46 1.79 -4.95
CA TYR A 34 -5.67 0.35 -4.97
C TYR A 34 -6.86 -0.03 -5.86
N LEU A 35 -6.75 -1.19 -6.51
CA LEU A 35 -7.82 -1.87 -7.23
C LEU A 35 -7.88 -3.32 -6.74
N VAL A 36 -9.09 -3.86 -6.60
CA VAL A 36 -9.32 -5.23 -6.13
C VAL A 36 -10.29 -5.95 -7.07
N GLU A 37 -9.84 -7.07 -7.63
CA GLU A 37 -10.62 -7.96 -8.50
C GLU A 37 -10.59 -9.38 -7.95
N GLY A 38 -11.71 -9.84 -7.37
CA GLY A 38 -11.71 -11.07 -6.57
C GLY A 38 -10.74 -10.94 -5.39
N ASP A 39 -9.76 -11.84 -5.32
CA ASP A 39 -8.69 -11.80 -4.32
C ASP A 39 -7.41 -11.13 -4.83
N ALA A 40 -7.35 -10.73 -6.10
CA ALA A 40 -6.20 -10.06 -6.68
C ALA A 40 -6.21 -8.56 -6.33
N ILE A 41 -5.05 -8.05 -5.93
CA ILE A 41 -4.83 -6.64 -5.62
C ILE A 41 -3.81 -6.09 -6.61
N SER A 42 -4.10 -4.92 -7.15
CA SER A 42 -3.13 -4.12 -7.90
C SER A 42 -3.16 -2.68 -7.40
N GLY A 43 -2.10 -1.94 -7.66
CA GLY A 43 -2.08 -0.53 -7.32
C GLY A 43 -0.93 0.23 -7.96
N THR A 44 -1.09 1.54 -7.97
CA THR A 44 -0.07 2.50 -8.35
C THR A 44 0.19 3.45 -7.19
N TYR A 45 1.41 3.97 -7.13
CA TYR A 45 1.76 4.98 -6.15
C TYR A 45 2.82 5.94 -6.69
N GLN A 46 2.76 7.19 -6.27
CA GLN A 46 3.70 8.23 -6.69
C GLN A 46 3.73 9.37 -5.69
N GLY A 47 4.76 10.22 -5.78
CA GLY A 47 4.94 11.40 -4.96
C GLY A 47 5.99 11.23 -3.86
N GLY A 48 6.44 12.36 -3.30
CA GLY A 48 7.67 12.38 -2.50
C GLY A 48 8.88 12.06 -3.38
N ARG A 49 9.68 11.06 -2.99
CA ARG A 49 10.86 10.58 -3.74
C ARG A 49 10.54 9.55 -4.83
N ILE A 50 9.26 9.17 -4.97
CA ILE A 50 8.84 8.13 -5.91
C ILE A 50 8.29 8.79 -7.17
N ARG A 51 8.95 8.55 -8.30
CA ARG A 51 8.50 9.00 -9.63
C ARG A 51 7.35 8.14 -10.14
N LEU A 52 7.49 6.81 -10.04
CA LEU A 52 6.52 5.84 -10.50
C LEU A 52 6.64 4.57 -9.65
N GLY A 53 5.56 4.18 -9.00
CA GLY A 53 5.47 2.95 -8.21
C GLY A 53 4.29 2.09 -8.66
N THR A 54 4.50 0.78 -8.65
CA THR A 54 3.44 -0.21 -8.89
C THR A 54 3.53 -1.34 -7.88
N GLN A 55 2.39 -1.98 -7.64
CA GLN A 55 2.29 -3.09 -6.71
C GLN A 55 1.25 -4.10 -7.20
N VAL A 56 1.50 -5.36 -6.89
CA VAL A 56 0.59 -6.49 -7.12
C VAL A 56 0.55 -7.34 -5.88
N GLY A 57 -0.56 -8.01 -5.64
CA GLY A 57 -0.67 -8.86 -4.46
C GLY A 57 -2.02 -9.55 -4.37
N ARG A 58 -2.34 -10.01 -3.16
CA ARG A 58 -3.53 -10.81 -2.91
C ARG A 58 -4.08 -10.64 -1.51
N VAL A 59 -5.37 -10.93 -1.37
CA VAL A 59 -6.02 -11.18 -0.08
C VAL A 59 -5.51 -12.50 0.50
N THR A 60 -5.24 -12.52 1.80
CA THR A 60 -4.71 -13.71 2.51
C THR A 60 -5.57 -14.13 3.71
N GLY A 61 -6.60 -13.34 4.05
CA GLY A 61 -7.50 -13.57 5.18
C GLY A 61 -8.64 -12.55 5.21
N PRO A 62 -9.45 -12.52 6.29
CA PRO A 62 -10.59 -11.60 6.39
C PRO A 62 -10.19 -10.12 6.27
N ASP A 63 -9.04 -9.77 6.82
CA ASP A 63 -8.48 -8.42 6.92
C ASP A 63 -6.99 -8.35 6.56
N THR A 64 -6.39 -9.44 6.04
CA THR A 64 -4.95 -9.50 5.74
C THR A 64 -4.66 -9.56 4.24
N ILE A 65 -3.56 -8.92 3.82
CA ILE A 65 -3.10 -8.87 2.44
C ILE A 65 -1.57 -9.04 2.36
N GLU A 66 -1.08 -9.50 1.21
CA GLU A 66 0.35 -9.58 0.89
C GLU A 66 0.59 -8.92 -0.47
N LEU A 67 1.65 -8.12 -0.57
CA LEU A 67 1.98 -7.36 -1.78
C LEU A 67 3.46 -7.50 -2.13
N LEU A 68 3.74 -7.49 -3.43
CA LEU A 68 5.02 -7.16 -4.01
C LEU A 68 4.95 -5.75 -4.61
N PHE A 69 5.97 -4.95 -4.38
CA PHE A 69 6.02 -3.58 -4.87
C PHE A 69 7.36 -3.27 -5.53
N GLN A 70 7.35 -2.30 -6.44
CA GLN A 70 8.53 -1.79 -7.12
C GLN A 70 8.34 -0.33 -7.51
N CYS A 71 9.43 0.44 -7.57
CA CYS A 71 9.39 1.83 -8.00
C CYS A 71 10.65 2.30 -8.72
N LEU A 72 10.47 3.36 -9.50
CA LEU A 72 11.50 4.27 -9.99
C LEU A 72 11.53 5.51 -9.09
N THR A 73 12.70 5.85 -8.53
CA THR A 73 12.90 7.07 -7.73
C THR A 73 13.10 8.30 -8.61
N LEU A 74 13.09 9.50 -8.02
CA LEU A 74 13.43 10.73 -8.72
C LEU A 74 14.90 10.76 -9.17
N GLU A 75 15.76 10.06 -8.43
CA GLU A 75 17.19 9.90 -8.68
C GLU A 75 17.49 8.82 -9.73
N GLY A 76 16.47 8.10 -10.22
CA GLY A 76 16.61 7.09 -11.27
C GLY A 76 16.90 5.67 -10.76
N GLU A 77 16.77 5.44 -9.46
CA GLU A 77 17.01 4.12 -8.85
C GLU A 77 15.77 3.22 -9.02
N LEU A 78 16.01 1.93 -9.26
CA LEU A 78 14.97 0.90 -9.29
C LEU A 78 15.03 0.10 -7.99
N LEU A 79 13.96 0.18 -7.20
CA LEU A 79 13.83 -0.54 -5.94
C LEU A 79 12.63 -1.49 -6.01
N SER A 80 12.70 -2.63 -5.30
CA SER A 80 11.56 -3.54 -5.14
C SER A 80 11.59 -4.24 -3.79
N GLY A 81 10.42 -4.67 -3.33
CA GLY A 81 10.24 -5.27 -2.01
C GLY A 81 8.94 -6.06 -1.87
N TRP A 82 8.74 -6.60 -0.67
CA TRP A 82 7.54 -7.30 -0.26
C TRP A 82 6.92 -6.61 0.95
N SER A 83 5.61 -6.79 1.15
CA SER A 83 4.93 -6.35 2.37
C SER A 83 3.79 -7.30 2.73
N ARG A 84 3.52 -7.40 4.04
CA ARG A 84 2.36 -8.07 4.61
C ARG A 84 1.63 -7.10 5.48
N GLY A 85 0.32 -6.99 5.30
CA GLY A 85 -0.44 -5.96 5.99
C GLY A 85 -1.83 -6.37 6.42
N THR A 86 -2.37 -5.56 7.32
CA THR A 86 -3.72 -5.64 7.86
C THR A 86 -4.52 -4.42 7.45
N VAL A 87 -5.81 -4.62 7.19
CA VAL A 87 -6.78 -3.58 6.80
C VAL A 87 -7.71 -3.33 7.99
N GLY A 88 -7.60 -2.13 8.56
CA GLY A 88 -8.34 -1.71 9.74
C GLY A 88 -9.20 -0.48 9.48
N ILE A 89 -9.70 0.09 10.58
CA ILE A 89 -10.48 1.33 10.61
C ILE A 89 -10.01 2.14 11.82
N ASP A 90 -9.85 3.45 11.65
CA ASP A 90 -9.54 4.35 12.76
C ASP A 90 -10.78 4.80 13.55
N HIS A 91 -10.58 5.62 14.58
CA HIS A 91 -11.66 6.18 15.40
C HIS A 91 -12.65 7.06 14.62
N ALA A 92 -12.27 7.54 13.44
CA ALA A 92 -13.06 8.41 12.57
C ALA A 92 -13.81 7.61 11.48
N GLY A 93 -13.63 6.29 11.44
CA GLY A 93 -14.26 5.43 10.44
C GLY A 93 -13.49 5.31 9.12
N LEU A 94 -12.30 5.93 9.01
CA LEU A 94 -11.46 5.85 7.83
C LEU A 94 -10.70 4.54 7.79
N THR A 95 -10.52 3.98 6.59
CA THR A 95 -9.73 2.76 6.45
C THR A 95 -8.26 3.05 6.71
N THR A 96 -7.63 2.17 7.49
CA THR A 96 -6.19 2.20 7.77
C THR A 96 -5.52 0.95 7.23
N LEU A 97 -4.25 1.09 6.84
CA LEU A 97 -3.40 -0.04 6.49
C LEU A 97 -2.17 -0.03 7.38
N ALA A 98 -1.80 -1.19 7.92
CA ALA A 98 -0.53 -1.39 8.62
C ALA A 98 0.25 -2.49 7.92
N PHE A 99 1.53 -2.27 7.67
CA PHE A 99 2.40 -3.22 6.97
C PHE A 99 3.71 -3.42 7.68
N GLU A 100 4.16 -4.67 7.71
CA GLU A 100 5.58 -5.03 7.76
C GLU A 100 6.08 -5.17 6.31
N TRP A 101 7.27 -4.68 6.02
CA TRP A 101 7.86 -4.74 4.69
C TRP A 101 9.37 -4.98 4.71
N GLY A 102 9.89 -5.49 3.59
CA GLY A 102 11.33 -5.69 3.38
C GLY A 102 11.74 -5.47 1.92
N TRP A 103 12.99 -5.06 1.71
CA TRP A 103 13.56 -4.89 0.37
C TRP A 103 13.98 -6.24 -0.25
N LEU A 104 13.76 -6.38 -1.55
CA LEU A 104 14.21 -7.50 -2.38
C LEU A 104 15.36 -7.07 -3.30
N SER A 105 15.33 -5.83 -3.80
CA SER A 105 16.36 -5.29 -4.70
C SER A 105 16.51 -3.78 -4.54
N GLY A 106 17.72 -3.29 -4.80
CA GLY A 106 18.07 -1.86 -4.79
C GLY A 106 18.33 -1.26 -3.41
N ALA A 107 17.89 -1.91 -2.33
CA ALA A 107 18.15 -1.52 -0.95
C ALA A 107 18.17 -2.74 -0.02
N MET A 108 18.59 -2.54 1.23
CA MET A 108 18.63 -3.58 2.26
C MET A 108 17.79 -3.18 3.48
N GLY A 109 17.33 -4.19 4.22
CA GLY A 109 16.55 -4.01 5.43
C GLY A 109 15.05 -4.02 5.19
N GLY A 110 14.31 -3.58 6.20
CA GLY A 110 12.86 -3.59 6.26
C GLY A 110 12.35 -2.66 7.34
N GLY A 111 11.03 -2.63 7.52
CA GLY A 111 10.41 -1.81 8.55
C GLY A 111 8.90 -1.96 8.58
N GLU A 112 8.29 -1.01 9.27
CA GLU A 112 6.84 -0.92 9.40
C GLU A 112 6.34 0.36 8.72
N SER A 113 5.11 0.32 8.21
CA SER A 113 4.48 1.51 7.65
C SER A 113 2.98 1.50 7.90
N GLY A 114 2.41 2.69 8.09
CA GLY A 114 1.01 2.94 8.34
C GLY A 114 0.45 3.91 7.32
N TYR A 115 -0.76 3.65 6.85
CA TYR A 115 -1.45 4.46 5.84
C TYR A 115 -2.88 4.72 6.27
N VAL A 116 -3.40 5.88 5.91
CA VAL A 116 -4.79 6.26 6.15
C VAL A 116 -5.43 6.66 4.84
N GLU A 117 -6.71 6.32 4.71
CA GLU A 117 -7.51 6.68 3.55
C GLU A 117 -7.56 8.20 3.35
N CYS A 118 -7.42 8.63 2.10
CA CYS A 118 -7.65 10.00 1.70
C CYS A 118 -9.15 10.31 1.68
N VAL A 119 -9.57 11.30 2.46
CA VAL A 119 -10.93 11.85 2.35
C VAL A 119 -10.93 12.84 1.18
N SER A 120 -11.55 12.48 0.06
CA SER A 120 -11.82 13.45 -1.00
C SER A 120 -12.79 14.49 -0.45
N ARG A 121 -12.38 15.76 -0.47
CA ARG A 121 -13.32 16.90 -0.36
C ARG A 121 -13.94 17.19 -1.72
#